data_AF-A0A1I8MBD9-F1
#
_entry.id   AF-A0A1I8MBD9-F1
#
_cell.length_a   1.000
_cell.length_b   1.000
_cell.length_c   1.000
_cell.angle_alpha   90.00
_cell.angle_beta   90.00
_cell.angle_gamma   90.00
#
_symmetry.space_group_name_H-M   'P 1'
#
loop_
_entity.id
_entity.type
_entity.pdbx_description
1 polymer ?
#
loop_
_entity_poly.entity_id
_entity_poly.type
_entity_poly.pdbx_seq_one_letter_code
_entity_poly.pdbx_strand_id
1 'polypeptide(L)'
;MDFSTAAVVRYLLLIVAVLSSASRSHGAGDHDDCFDHYTAVQNENVLKNQNLTLACKDENQTGTSKRIATKSGIDVEFEKENFAQTADEMCNNMKVCEDLEDPREFLQCYIKATQDGFHKSMHMNFNATLILIELTDEYEENDKGVMRCIQRSKEVFVKESLAEYNRLLQCLGY
;
A
#
# COMPACT_ATOMS: atom_id res chain seq x y z
N MET A 1 -13.82 10.15 1.04
CA MET A 1 -14.41 9.81 2.36
C MET A 1 -14.85 8.37 2.32
N ASP A 2 -14.28 7.51 3.17
CA ASP A 2 -14.74 6.11 3.31
C ASP A 2 -16.15 6.10 3.92
N PHE A 3 -17.03 5.26 3.39
CA PHE A 3 -18.45 5.15 3.77
C PHE A 3 -18.66 4.85 5.27
N SER A 4 -17.68 4.19 5.91
CA SER A 4 -17.79 3.71 7.30
C SER A 4 -17.57 4.80 8.35
N THR A 5 -16.65 5.75 8.15
CA THR A 5 -16.38 6.82 9.13
C THR A 5 -17.47 7.90 9.10
N ALA A 6 -17.98 8.21 7.91
CA ALA A 6 -19.13 9.11 7.74
C ALA A 6 -20.41 8.55 8.40
N ALA A 7 -20.60 7.22 8.37
CA ALA A 7 -21.76 6.58 9.00
C ALA A 7 -21.71 6.65 10.53
N VAL A 8 -20.56 6.38 11.15
CA VAL A 8 -20.42 6.47 12.62
C VAL A 8 -20.60 7.90 13.12
N VAL A 9 -20.00 8.89 12.45
CA VAL A 9 -20.17 10.31 12.81
C VAL A 9 -21.63 10.73 12.67
N ARG A 10 -22.30 10.36 11.56
CA ARG A 10 -23.73 10.66 11.37
C ARG A 10 -24.62 9.98 12.41
N TYR A 11 -24.31 8.75 12.79
CA TYR A 11 -25.05 8.01 13.79
C TYR A 11 -24.90 8.63 15.19
N LEU A 12 -23.68 9.01 15.58
CA LEU A 12 -23.43 9.70 16.85
C LEU A 12 -24.08 11.08 16.88
N LEU A 13 -24.00 11.86 15.79
CA LEU A 13 -24.68 13.15 15.68
C LEU A 13 -26.21 13.01 15.75
N LEU A 14 -26.79 11.95 15.17
CA LEU A 14 -28.23 11.66 15.26
C LEU A 14 -28.64 11.35 16.70
N ILE A 15 -27.87 10.55 17.45
CA ILE A 15 -28.16 10.25 18.86
C ILE A 15 -28.10 11.52 19.70
N VAL A 16 -27.08 12.35 19.49
CA VAL A 16 -26.89 13.62 20.21
C VAL A 16 -28.04 14.60 19.92
N ALA A 17 -28.47 14.73 18.66
CA ALA A 17 -29.60 15.58 18.27
C ALA A 17 -30.95 15.09 18.87
N VAL A 18 -31.13 13.78 19.01
CA VAL A 18 -32.31 13.21 19.65
C VAL A 18 -32.28 13.45 21.16
N LEU A 19 -31.13 13.28 21.82
CA LEU A 19 -30.97 13.50 23.26
C LEU A 19 -31.14 14.99 23.63
N SER A 20 -30.56 15.93 22.86
CA SER A 20 -30.71 17.36 23.11
C SER A 20 -32.15 17.86 22.93
N SER A 21 -32.93 17.24 22.04
CA SER A 21 -34.36 17.53 21.91
C SER A 21 -35.20 17.08 23.11
N ALA A 22 -34.73 16.10 23.89
CA ALA A 22 -35.39 15.59 25.08
C ALA A 22 -35.07 16.39 26.35
N SER A 23 -33.93 17.08 26.42
CA SER A 23 -33.42 17.76 27.64
C SER A 23 -33.84 19.23 27.80
N ARG A 24 -34.65 19.79 26.89
CA ARG A 24 -35.04 21.23 26.87
C ARG A 24 -35.86 21.74 28.08
N SER A 25 -35.98 20.99 29.18
CA SER A 25 -36.81 21.41 30.32
C SER A 25 -36.08 21.90 31.57
N HIS A 26 -34.76 21.70 31.77
CA HIS A 26 -34.02 22.20 32.94
C HIS A 26 -32.58 22.62 32.57
N GLY A 27 -32.18 23.87 32.86
CA GLY A 27 -30.75 24.28 32.90
C GLY A 27 -30.02 24.53 31.57
N ALA A 28 -30.55 25.36 30.67
CA ALA A 28 -30.03 25.56 29.31
C ALA A 28 -28.55 26.01 29.17
N GLY A 29 -27.93 26.60 30.20
CA GLY A 29 -26.56 27.14 30.09
C GLY A 29 -25.42 26.11 30.21
N ASP A 30 -25.59 25.08 31.04
CA ASP A 30 -24.54 24.09 31.34
C ASP A 30 -24.52 22.95 30.30
N HIS A 31 -25.69 22.64 29.72
CA HIS A 31 -25.83 21.62 28.68
C HIS A 31 -25.26 22.07 27.34
N ASP A 32 -25.42 23.35 26.97
CA ASP A 32 -24.89 23.89 25.70
C ASP A 32 -23.35 23.84 25.67
N ASP A 33 -22.68 24.16 26.78
CA ASP A 33 -21.22 24.06 26.91
C ASP A 33 -20.71 22.59 26.77
N CYS A 34 -21.45 21.61 27.31
CA CYS A 34 -21.15 20.18 27.12
C CYS A 34 -21.21 19.76 25.64
N PHE A 35 -22.23 20.22 24.90
CA PHE A 35 -22.40 19.89 23.48
C PHE A 35 -21.37 20.61 22.60
N ASP A 36 -21.05 21.87 22.90
CA ASP A 36 -20.05 22.64 22.17
C ASP A 36 -18.66 22.01 22.32
N HIS A 37 -18.29 21.59 23.54
CA HIS A 37 -17.05 20.85 23.79
C HIS A 37 -17.01 19.53 23.01
N TYR A 38 -18.05 18.71 23.12
CA TYR A 38 -18.14 17.43 22.40
C TYR A 38 -17.99 17.63 20.89
N THR A 39 -18.68 18.62 20.32
CA THR A 39 -18.66 18.89 18.89
C THR A 39 -17.27 19.34 18.42
N ALA A 40 -16.59 20.20 19.19
CA ALA A 40 -15.23 20.64 18.89
C ALA A 40 -14.24 19.45 18.87
N VAL A 41 -14.25 18.62 19.92
CA VAL A 41 -13.36 17.45 20.04
C VAL A 41 -13.65 16.41 18.96
N GLN A 42 -14.93 16.19 18.59
CA GLN A 42 -15.27 15.28 17.51
C GLN A 42 -14.78 15.75 16.14
N ASN A 43 -14.88 17.05 15.86
CA ASN A 43 -14.34 17.62 14.62
C ASN A 43 -12.82 17.42 14.54
N GLU A 44 -12.09 17.62 15.65
CA GLU A 44 -10.66 17.34 15.72
C GLU A 44 -10.34 15.86 15.52
N ASN A 45 -11.09 14.94 16.15
CA ASN A 45 -10.92 13.51 15.97
C ASN A 45 -11.13 13.06 14.52
N VAL A 46 -12.11 13.64 13.83
CA VAL A 46 -12.37 13.37 12.41
C VAL A 46 -11.17 13.83 11.56
N LEU A 47 -10.69 15.05 11.76
CA LEU A 47 -9.54 15.59 11.02
C LEU A 47 -8.26 14.79 11.29
N LYS A 48 -8.00 14.44 12.55
CA LYS A 48 -6.88 13.59 12.95
C LYS A 48 -6.92 12.23 12.26
N ASN A 49 -8.07 11.57 12.24
CA ASN A 49 -8.23 10.27 11.57
C ASN A 49 -8.08 10.37 10.05
N GLN A 50 -8.55 11.47 9.44
CA GLN A 50 -8.33 11.73 8.02
C GLN A 50 -6.85 11.89 7.70
N ASN A 51 -6.11 12.67 8.49
CA ASN A 51 -4.68 12.88 8.31
C ASN A 51 -3.89 11.58 8.51
N LEU A 52 -4.24 10.77 9.51
CA LEU A 52 -3.61 9.45 9.70
C LEU A 52 -3.88 8.50 8.54
N THR A 53 -5.10 8.51 7.99
CA THR A 53 -5.45 7.69 6.81
C THR A 53 -4.67 8.14 5.57
N LEU A 54 -4.46 9.45 5.38
CA LEU A 54 -3.65 9.98 4.29
C LEU A 54 -2.16 9.63 4.47
N ALA A 55 -1.63 9.76 5.68
CA ALA A 55 -0.25 9.37 5.99
C ALA A 55 0.02 7.88 5.69
N CYS A 56 -0.92 6.98 6.05
CA CYS A 56 -0.83 5.55 5.69
C CYS A 56 -0.78 5.31 4.18
N LYS A 57 -1.33 6.21 3.35
CA LYS A 57 -1.33 6.11 1.89
C LYS A 57 -0.11 6.77 1.25
N ASP A 58 0.34 7.90 1.80
CA ASP A 58 1.46 8.69 1.26
C ASP A 58 2.82 8.02 1.50
N GLU A 59 3.02 7.39 2.67
CA GLU A 59 4.19 6.52 2.92
C GLU A 59 4.27 5.38 1.90
N ASN A 60 3.14 5.05 1.26
CA ASN A 60 2.97 3.96 0.32
C ASN A 60 2.99 4.36 -1.16
N GLN A 61 3.15 5.63 -1.51
CA GLN A 61 3.22 6.08 -2.92
C GLN A 61 4.63 6.53 -3.33
N THR A 62 5.39 7.14 -2.42
CA THR A 62 6.74 7.67 -2.73
C THR A 62 7.87 6.72 -2.37
N GLY A 63 7.62 5.73 -1.49
CA GLY A 63 8.63 4.77 -1.02
C GLY A 63 8.55 3.36 -1.61
N THR A 64 7.45 3.00 -2.26
CA THR A 64 7.07 1.59 -2.49
C THR A 64 7.90 0.90 -3.56
N SER A 65 8.12 1.52 -4.73
CA SER A 65 8.98 0.93 -5.76
C SER A 65 10.44 0.79 -5.30
N LYS A 66 10.89 1.63 -4.37
CA LYS A 66 12.27 1.62 -3.85
C LYS A 66 12.42 0.65 -2.66
N ARG A 67 11.43 0.60 -1.75
CA ARG A 67 11.45 -0.29 -0.57
C ARG A 67 11.18 -1.75 -0.91
N ILE A 68 10.34 -2.04 -1.91
CA ILE A 68 10.09 -3.40 -2.39
C ILE A 68 11.41 -4.00 -2.88
N ALA A 69 12.09 -3.36 -3.84
CA ALA A 69 13.43 -3.75 -4.28
C ALA A 69 14.46 -3.89 -3.12
N THR A 70 14.32 -3.11 -2.03
CA THR A 70 15.23 -3.20 -0.87
C THR A 70 14.88 -4.34 0.10
N LYS A 71 13.62 -4.77 0.20
CA LYS A 71 13.17 -5.78 1.16
C LYS A 71 13.41 -7.21 0.64
N SER A 72 13.19 -7.44 -0.65
CA SER A 72 13.51 -8.68 -1.37
C SER A 72 15.00 -8.80 -1.67
N GLY A 73 15.78 -7.71 -1.48
CA GLY A 73 17.20 -7.66 -1.84
C GLY A 73 17.45 -7.70 -3.35
N ILE A 74 16.38 -7.57 -4.15
CA ILE A 74 16.43 -7.57 -5.60
C ILE A 74 16.77 -6.17 -6.10
N ASP A 75 17.99 -6.01 -6.62
CA ASP A 75 18.35 -4.82 -7.37
C ASP A 75 17.84 -4.94 -8.81
N VAL A 76 16.67 -4.33 -9.07
CA VAL A 76 16.00 -4.37 -10.37
C VAL A 76 16.86 -3.80 -11.50
N GLU A 77 17.71 -2.80 -11.24
CA GLU A 77 18.58 -2.24 -12.27
C GLU A 77 19.76 -3.16 -12.56
N PHE A 78 20.34 -3.78 -11.53
CA PHE A 78 21.35 -4.83 -11.72
C PHE A 78 20.79 -6.01 -12.53
N GLU A 79 19.59 -6.50 -12.22
CA GLU A 79 18.96 -7.61 -12.95
C GLU A 79 18.67 -7.22 -14.41
N LYS A 80 18.23 -5.99 -14.66
CA LYS A 80 18.05 -5.48 -16.03
C LYS A 80 19.36 -5.43 -16.81
N GLU A 81 20.44 -4.95 -16.19
CA GLU A 81 21.76 -4.92 -16.79
C GLU A 81 22.27 -6.33 -17.10
N ASN A 82 22.12 -7.26 -16.15
CA ASN A 82 22.50 -8.66 -16.31
C ASN A 82 21.73 -9.35 -17.45
N PHE A 83 20.43 -9.10 -17.59
CA PHE A 83 19.64 -9.62 -18.71
C PHE A 83 20.06 -9.03 -20.05
N ALA A 84 20.33 -7.73 -20.11
CA ALA A 84 20.82 -7.08 -21.32
C ALA A 84 22.18 -7.65 -21.75
N GLN A 85 23.12 -7.79 -20.81
CA GLN A 85 24.43 -8.37 -21.06
C GLN A 85 24.33 -9.83 -21.54
N THR A 86 23.48 -10.63 -20.93
CA THR A 86 23.27 -12.03 -21.34
C THR A 86 22.71 -12.12 -22.77
N ALA A 87 21.78 -11.23 -23.14
CA ALA A 87 21.25 -11.16 -24.50
C ALA A 87 22.33 -10.75 -25.51
N ASP A 88 23.16 -9.75 -25.18
CA ASP A 88 24.28 -9.33 -26.02
C ASP A 88 25.30 -10.46 -26.22
N GLU A 89 25.63 -11.21 -25.17
CA GLU A 89 26.50 -12.39 -25.28
C GLU A 89 25.93 -13.45 -26.22
N MET A 90 24.62 -13.71 -26.15
CA MET A 90 23.97 -14.66 -27.05
C MET A 90 24.10 -14.19 -28.51
N CYS A 91 23.84 -12.92 -28.79
CA CYS A 91 24.00 -12.34 -30.12
C CYS A 91 25.45 -12.42 -30.61
N ASN A 92 26.41 -12.07 -29.77
CA ASN A 92 27.83 -12.11 -30.11
C ASN A 92 28.30 -13.54 -30.39
N ASN A 93 27.85 -14.52 -29.62
CA ASN A 93 28.21 -15.92 -29.84
C ASN A 93 27.73 -16.46 -31.19
N MET A 94 26.55 -16.03 -31.65
CA MET A 94 26.07 -16.40 -32.99
C MET A 94 26.88 -15.71 -34.10
N LYS A 95 27.27 -14.45 -33.87
CA LYS A 95 28.04 -13.65 -34.83
C LYS A 95 29.43 -14.23 -35.11
N VAL A 96 30.08 -14.83 -34.12
CA VAL A 96 31.40 -15.48 -34.29
C VAL A 96 31.36 -16.59 -35.35
N CYS A 97 30.21 -17.22 -35.60
CA CYS A 97 30.08 -18.23 -36.63
C CYS A 97 30.12 -17.64 -38.06
N GLU A 98 29.85 -16.34 -38.25
CA GLU A 98 29.80 -15.70 -39.58
C GLU A 98 31.16 -15.68 -40.29
N ASP A 99 32.26 -15.70 -39.54
CA ASP A 99 33.62 -15.66 -40.08
C ASP A 99 34.12 -17.03 -40.58
N LEU A 100 33.31 -18.09 -40.47
CA LEU A 100 33.67 -19.45 -40.87
C LEU A 100 33.33 -19.70 -42.35
N GLU A 101 34.35 -19.92 -43.18
CA GLU A 101 34.17 -20.21 -44.61
C GLU A 101 33.73 -21.66 -44.90
N ASP A 102 34.09 -22.63 -44.04
CA ASP A 102 33.68 -24.02 -44.23
C ASP A 102 32.20 -24.22 -43.81
N PRO A 103 31.33 -24.70 -44.72
CA PRO A 103 29.90 -24.82 -44.42
C PRO A 103 29.57 -25.82 -43.30
N ARG A 104 30.39 -26.85 -43.09
CA ARG A 104 30.16 -27.83 -42.02
C ARG A 104 30.53 -27.24 -40.67
N GLU A 105 31.68 -26.57 -40.58
CA GLU A 105 32.12 -25.87 -39.38
C GLU A 105 31.16 -24.73 -39.02
N PHE A 106 30.70 -23.96 -40.00
CA PHE A 106 29.65 -22.96 -39.83
C PHE A 106 28.39 -23.56 -39.18
N LEU A 107 27.84 -24.64 -39.76
CA LEU A 107 26.61 -25.26 -39.25
C LEU A 107 26.81 -25.84 -37.85
N GLN A 108 27.97 -26.44 -37.56
CA GLN A 108 28.28 -26.96 -36.23
C GLN A 108 28.38 -25.82 -35.18
N CYS A 109 29.05 -24.72 -35.54
CA CYS A 109 29.13 -23.53 -34.71
C CYS A 109 27.73 -22.96 -34.42
N TYR A 110 26.92 -22.80 -35.46
CA TYR A 110 25.58 -22.22 -35.36
C TYR A 110 24.64 -23.05 -34.49
N ILE A 111 24.65 -24.39 -34.63
CA ILE A 111 23.87 -25.29 -33.77
C ILE A 111 24.28 -25.12 -32.31
N LYS A 112 25.58 -25.10 -32.02
CA LYS A 112 26.09 -24.95 -30.66
C LYS A 112 25.70 -23.60 -30.06
N ALA A 113 25.93 -22.51 -30.78
CA ALA A 113 25.58 -21.15 -30.33
C ALA A 113 24.06 -21.02 -30.09
N THR A 114 23.24 -21.64 -30.94
CA THR A 114 21.78 -21.67 -30.77
C THR A 114 21.35 -22.47 -29.54
N GLN A 115 21.95 -23.63 -29.29
CA GLN A 115 21.68 -24.45 -28.11
C GLN A 115 22.05 -23.71 -26.82
N ASP A 116 23.23 -23.11 -26.77
CA ASP A 116 23.69 -22.31 -25.63
C ASP A 116 22.77 -21.09 -25.42
N GLY A 117 22.38 -20.42 -26.51
CA GLY A 117 21.46 -19.29 -26.47
C GLY A 117 20.06 -19.68 -25.97
N PHE A 118 19.52 -20.82 -26.41
CA PHE A 118 18.25 -21.33 -25.92
C PHE A 118 18.29 -21.62 -24.42
N HIS A 119 19.38 -22.27 -23.95
CA HIS A 119 19.58 -22.55 -22.53
C HIS A 119 19.62 -21.26 -21.72
N LYS A 120 20.41 -20.27 -22.14
CA LYS A 120 20.49 -18.95 -21.50
C LYS A 120 19.13 -18.25 -21.47
N SER A 121 18.40 -18.21 -22.59
CA SER A 121 17.08 -17.59 -22.68
C SER A 121 16.06 -18.24 -21.73
N MET A 122 16.07 -19.57 -21.59
CA MET A 122 15.19 -20.27 -20.66
C MET A 122 15.51 -19.92 -19.21
N HIS A 123 16.79 -19.86 -18.84
CA HIS A 123 17.21 -19.42 -17.51
C HIS A 123 16.82 -17.97 -17.22
N MET A 124 17.02 -17.05 -18.18
CA MET A 124 16.57 -15.67 -18.04
C MET A 124 15.07 -15.59 -17.79
N ASN A 125 14.27 -16.35 -18.54
CA ASN A 125 12.82 -16.38 -18.37
C ASN A 125 12.41 -16.89 -16.98
N PHE A 126 13.03 -17.96 -16.49
CA PHE A 126 12.75 -18.47 -15.14
C PHE A 126 13.15 -17.47 -14.05
N ASN A 127 14.32 -16.86 -14.15
CA ASN A 127 14.77 -15.85 -13.18
C ASN A 127 13.86 -14.62 -13.19
N ALA A 128 13.51 -14.09 -14.37
CA ALA A 128 12.59 -12.97 -14.49
C ALA A 128 11.21 -13.28 -13.93
N THR A 129 10.71 -14.51 -14.13
CA THR A 129 9.44 -14.97 -13.56
C THR A 129 9.50 -15.04 -12.03
N LEU A 130 10.57 -15.57 -11.46
CA LEU A 130 10.76 -15.63 -10.01
C LEU A 130 10.81 -14.23 -9.40
N ILE A 131 11.58 -13.33 -10.00
CA ILE A 131 11.66 -11.92 -9.58
C ILE A 131 10.28 -11.26 -9.65
N LEU A 132 9.52 -11.49 -10.73
CA LEU A 132 8.18 -10.93 -10.88
C LEU A 132 7.21 -11.43 -9.80
N ILE A 133 7.25 -12.72 -9.47
CA ILE A 133 6.43 -13.31 -8.41
C ILE A 133 6.80 -12.67 -7.07
N GLU A 134 8.09 -12.59 -6.73
CA GLU A 134 8.56 -12.03 -5.46
C GLU A 134 8.19 -10.55 -5.31
N LEU A 135 8.37 -9.76 -6.37
CA LEU A 135 7.92 -8.37 -6.39
C LEU A 135 6.40 -8.27 -6.19
N THR A 136 5.62 -9.14 -6.84
CA THR A 136 4.15 -9.16 -6.72
C THR A 136 3.70 -9.47 -5.29
N ASP A 137 4.29 -10.49 -4.67
CA ASP A 137 4.00 -10.86 -3.29
C ASP A 137 4.32 -9.72 -2.32
N GLU A 138 5.41 -8.99 -2.55
CA GLU A 138 5.76 -7.82 -1.74
C GLU A 138 4.80 -6.64 -1.97
N TYR A 139 4.35 -6.40 -3.20
CA TYR A 139 3.29 -5.42 -3.47
C TYR A 139 2.01 -5.76 -2.69
N GLU A 140 1.58 -7.02 -2.71
CA GLU A 140 0.43 -7.47 -1.94
C GLU A 140 0.62 -7.35 -0.42
N GLU A 141 1.80 -7.70 0.09
CA GLU A 141 2.12 -7.58 1.51
C GLU A 141 2.12 -6.10 1.95
N ASN A 142 2.62 -5.22 1.08
CA ASN A 142 2.63 -3.80 1.32
C ASN A 142 1.20 -3.21 1.33
N ASP A 143 0.34 -3.63 0.40
CA ASP A 143 -1.08 -3.26 0.41
C ASP A 143 -1.79 -3.76 1.68
N LYS A 144 -1.50 -4.98 2.13
CA LYS A 144 -1.96 -5.48 3.44
C LYS A 144 -1.43 -4.59 4.58
N GLY A 145 -0.21 -4.08 4.48
CA GLY A 145 0.40 -3.11 5.40
C GLY A 145 -0.42 -1.82 5.50
N VAL A 146 -0.78 -1.22 4.37
CA VAL A 146 -1.64 -0.02 4.34
C VAL A 146 -3.00 -0.28 4.93
N MET A 147 -3.64 -1.40 4.55
CA MET A 147 -4.95 -1.76 5.09
C MET A 147 -4.90 -1.94 6.60
N ARG A 148 -3.83 -2.57 7.15
CA ARG A 148 -3.59 -2.67 8.59
C ARG A 148 -3.39 -1.29 9.24
N CYS A 149 -2.64 -0.39 8.60
CA CYS A 149 -2.42 0.98 9.08
C CYS A 149 -3.75 1.74 9.19
N ILE A 150 -4.53 1.77 8.11
CA ILE A 150 -5.85 2.41 8.06
C ILE A 150 -6.80 1.79 9.09
N GLN A 151 -6.78 0.47 9.26
CA GLN A 151 -7.63 -0.21 10.23
C GLN A 151 -7.29 0.19 11.67
N ARG A 152 -6.00 0.33 12.01
CA ARG A 152 -5.58 0.83 13.33
C ARG A 152 -6.03 2.27 13.55
N SER A 153 -5.92 3.14 12.55
CA SER A 153 -6.42 4.52 12.64
C SER A 153 -7.93 4.56 12.90
N LYS A 154 -8.70 3.71 12.20
CA LYS A 154 -10.15 3.56 12.42
C LYS A 154 -10.47 3.07 13.83
N GLU A 155 -9.71 2.11 14.37
CA GLU A 155 -9.91 1.61 15.73
C GLU A 155 -9.67 2.71 16.77
N VAL A 156 -8.60 3.51 16.62
CA VAL A 156 -8.31 4.66 17.49
C VAL A 156 -9.45 5.68 17.41
N PHE A 157 -9.90 6.03 16.21
CA PHE A 157 -11.00 6.96 16.01
C PHE A 157 -12.28 6.51 16.72
N VAL A 158 -12.66 5.23 16.62
CA VAL A 158 -13.85 4.70 17.30
C VAL A 158 -13.70 4.76 18.81
N LYS A 159 -12.53 4.39 19.35
CA LYS A 159 -12.25 4.44 20.80
C LYS A 159 -12.30 5.87 21.34
N GLU A 160 -11.66 6.82 20.66
CA GLU A 160 -11.66 8.23 21.03
C GLU A 160 -13.07 8.83 20.93
N SER A 161 -13.82 8.50 19.88
CA SER A 161 -15.19 8.97 19.70
C SER A 161 -16.14 8.47 20.79
N LEU A 162 -16.00 7.19 21.18
CA LEU A 162 -16.81 6.58 22.24
C LEU A 162 -16.47 7.16 23.61
N ALA A 163 -15.18 7.37 23.91
CA ALA A 163 -14.76 7.98 25.15
C ALA A 163 -15.34 9.40 25.31
N GLU A 164 -15.32 10.18 24.22
CA GLU A 164 -15.85 11.54 24.23
C GLU A 164 -17.39 11.56 24.35
N TYR A 165 -18.07 10.59 23.72
CA TYR A 165 -19.52 10.43 23.91
C TYR A 165 -19.89 10.08 25.36
N ASN A 166 -19.12 9.22 26.03
CA ASN A 166 -19.35 8.93 27.45
C ASN A 166 -19.10 10.15 28.34
N ARG A 167 -18.12 11.01 28.01
CA ARG A 167 -17.90 12.28 28.71
C ARG A 167 -19.07 13.24 28.52
N LEU A 168 -19.63 13.31 27.32
CA LEU A 168 -20.84 14.08 27.05
C LEU A 168 -21.98 13.60 27.94
N LEU A 169 -22.25 12.29 28.00
CA LEU A 169 -23.31 11.74 28.87
C LEU A 169 -23.10 12.13 30.34
N GLN A 170 -21.87 11.97 30.85
CA GLN A 170 -21.53 12.38 32.23
C GLN A 170 -21.74 13.88 32.46
N CYS A 171 -21.35 14.72 31.50
CA CYS A 171 -21.53 16.17 31.54
C CYS A 171 -23.01 16.56 31.56
N LEU A 172 -23.84 15.84 30.80
CA LEU A 172 -25.28 16.00 30.76
C LEU A 172 -26.01 15.35 31.97
N GLY A 173 -25.29 14.66 32.87
CA GLY A 173 -25.85 14.02 34.05
C GLY A 173 -26.53 12.66 33.81
N TYR A 174 -26.18 11.95 32.73
CA TYR A 174 -26.65 10.60 32.39
C TYR A 174 -25.62 9.50 32.71
#